data_AF-A0A1Q7B4V8-F1
#
_entry.id   AF-A0A1Q7B4V8-F1
#
_cell.length_a   1.000
_cell.length_b   1.000
_cell.length_c   1.000
_cell.angle_alpha   90.00
_cell.angle_beta   90.00
_cell.angle_gamma   90.00
#
_symmetry.space_group_name_H-M   'P 1'
#
loop_
_entity.id
_entity.type
_entity.pdbx_description
1 polymer ?
#
loop_
_entity_poly.entity_id
_entity_poly.type
_entity_poly.pdbx_seq_one_letter_code
_entity_poly.pdbx_strand_id
1 'polypeptide(L)'
;MPFTASDRMSIFDINPERIRITTLDGRHVDERTNPRGSFPAFSNDAKWDAIQVAYFTSAAFWNYLTEPFVFARPDVQAKEVGPWQENGETWRRLAVTFPPTIANHNTDQVFYYDDKFMQRRMDYSPDVAGNPWIAHYTHDPKMFDGFVFRHAGSSTSVARTVSQTKSSQPSR
;
A
#
# COMPACT_ATOMS: atom_id res chain seq x y z
N MET A 1 13.15 -10.60 -5.55
CA MET A 1 13.90 -9.83 -4.53
C MET A 1 14.46 -8.57 -5.19
N PRO A 2 14.27 -7.36 -4.64
CA PRO A 2 14.77 -6.12 -5.26
C PRO A 2 16.30 -6.05 -5.32
N PHE A 3 16.96 -6.72 -4.37
CA PHE A 3 18.41 -6.69 -4.23
C PHE A 3 19.01 -7.99 -4.74
N THR A 4 19.83 -7.88 -5.78
CA THR A 4 20.58 -9.00 -6.38
C THR A 4 21.88 -9.33 -5.64
N ALA A 5 22.25 -8.51 -4.63
CA ALA A 5 23.41 -8.70 -3.77
C ALA A 5 23.11 -8.16 -2.35
N SER A 6 23.83 -8.66 -1.34
CA SER A 6 23.61 -8.34 0.09
C SER A 6 24.01 -6.92 0.48
N ASP A 7 24.85 -6.27 -0.32
CA ASP A 7 25.36 -4.92 -0.11
C ASP A 7 24.51 -3.86 -0.83
N ARG A 8 23.29 -4.18 -1.28
CA ARG A 8 22.43 -3.23 -2.00
C ARG A 8 21.41 -2.58 -1.07
N MET A 9 21.13 -1.30 -1.34
CA MET A 9 20.13 -0.49 -0.64
C MET A 9 19.35 0.35 -1.65
N SER A 10 18.03 0.50 -1.42
CA SER A 10 17.21 1.46 -2.17
C SER A 10 17.14 2.81 -1.46
N ILE A 11 17.22 3.89 -2.23
CA ILE A 11 16.96 5.26 -1.77
C ILE A 11 15.79 5.78 -2.59
N PHE A 12 14.71 6.15 -1.91
CA PHE A 12 13.48 6.63 -2.53
C PHE A 12 13.25 8.11 -2.19
N ASP A 13 13.38 8.96 -3.21
CA ASP A 13 13.05 10.38 -3.15
C ASP A 13 11.59 10.55 -3.62
N ILE A 14 10.75 11.19 -2.82
CA ILE A 14 9.28 11.24 -3.06
C ILE A 14 8.89 12.39 -3.99
N ASN A 15 9.59 13.52 -3.91
CA ASN A 15 9.26 14.70 -4.69
C ASN A 15 10.53 15.46 -5.13
N PRO A 16 10.94 15.38 -6.41
CA PRO A 16 10.34 14.55 -7.46
C PRO A 16 10.56 13.04 -7.21
N GLU A 17 9.65 12.20 -7.72
CA GLU A 17 9.77 10.74 -7.56
C GLU A 17 11.01 10.20 -8.29
N ARG A 18 11.93 9.64 -7.49
CA ARG A 18 13.15 9.01 -7.97
C ARG A 18 13.51 7.84 -7.08
N ILE A 19 13.90 6.73 -7.69
CA ILE A 19 14.40 5.55 -6.99
C ILE A 19 15.83 5.28 -7.44
N ARG A 20 16.69 5.00 -6.47
CA ARG A 20 18.10 4.64 -6.69
C ARG A 20 18.40 3.34 -6.00
N ILE A 21 19.18 2.49 -6.65
CA ILE A 21 19.87 1.38 -5.99
C ILE A 21 21.32 1.79 -5.84
N THR A 22 21.80 1.73 -4.61
CA THR A 22 23.19 1.99 -4.24
C THR A 22 23.76 0.80 -3.51
N THR A 23 25.07 0.77 -3.38
CA THR A 23 25.74 -0.11 -2.42
C THR A 23 25.74 0.52 -1.03
N LEU A 24 26.00 -0.27 0.02
CA LEU A 24 26.11 0.26 1.39
C LEU A 24 27.25 1.27 1.57
N ASP A 25 28.30 1.22 0.74
CA ASP A 25 29.39 2.20 0.69
C ASP A 25 29.10 3.39 -0.24
N GLY A 26 27.87 3.52 -0.75
CA GLY A 26 27.38 4.69 -1.47
C GLY A 26 27.64 4.70 -2.97
N ARG A 27 28.20 3.62 -3.55
CA ARG A 27 28.39 3.50 -4.99
C ARG A 27 27.04 3.33 -5.69
N HIS A 28 26.83 4.11 -6.74
CA HIS A 28 25.65 4.00 -7.59
C HIS A 28 25.61 2.65 -8.35
N VAL A 29 24.43 2.04 -8.43
CA VAL A 29 24.17 0.79 -9.17
C VAL A 29 23.18 1.01 -10.30
N ASP A 30 22.02 1.59 -10.01
CA ASP A 30 20.95 1.86 -10.98
C ASP A 30 20.01 2.96 -10.46
N GLU A 31 19.25 3.60 -11.35
CA GLU A 31 18.33 4.67 -11.01
C GLU A 31 17.24 4.90 -12.05
N ARG A 32 16.09 5.39 -11.58
CA ARG A 32 15.04 5.89 -12.45
C ARG A 32 14.30 7.09 -11.87
N THR A 33 14.13 8.10 -12.69
CA THR A 33 13.16 9.19 -12.49
C THR A 33 11.82 8.79 -13.07
N ASN A 34 10.70 9.18 -12.44
CA ASN A 34 9.35 8.70 -12.81
C ASN A 34 9.26 7.15 -12.87
N PRO A 35 9.60 6.45 -11.77
CA PRO A 35 9.64 4.99 -11.75
C PRO A 35 8.27 4.34 -11.99
N ARG A 36 7.17 4.98 -11.59
CA ARG A 36 5.81 4.42 -11.75
C ARG A 36 5.46 4.18 -13.23
N GLY A 37 5.83 5.11 -14.12
CA GLY A 37 5.59 4.98 -15.55
C GLY A 37 6.42 3.91 -16.26
N SER A 38 7.39 3.30 -15.57
CA SER A 38 8.28 2.31 -16.16
C SER A 38 7.75 0.88 -16.12
N PHE A 39 6.68 0.61 -15.37
CA PHE A 39 6.14 -0.73 -15.24
C PHE A 39 5.57 -1.21 -16.59
N PRO A 40 5.83 -2.46 -16.98
CA PRO A 40 5.22 -3.02 -18.18
C PRO A 40 3.70 -3.13 -17.98
N ALA A 41 2.97 -3.19 -19.10
CA ALA A 41 1.58 -3.61 -19.05
C ALA A 41 1.48 -4.98 -18.35
N PHE A 42 0.47 -5.14 -17.49
CA PHE A 42 0.32 -6.36 -16.73
C PHE A 42 0.10 -7.58 -17.64
N SER A 43 0.91 -8.62 -17.42
CA SER A 43 0.72 -9.96 -17.98
C SER A 43 1.28 -10.98 -17.00
N ASN A 44 0.87 -12.24 -17.11
CA ASN A 44 1.39 -13.32 -16.25
C ASN A 44 2.91 -13.53 -16.42
N ASP A 45 3.45 -13.14 -17.56
CA ASP A 45 4.88 -13.27 -17.90
C ASP A 45 5.67 -11.96 -17.66
N ALA A 46 5.00 -10.89 -17.23
CA ALA A 46 5.63 -9.60 -17.00
C ALA A 46 6.64 -9.70 -15.85
N LYS A 47 7.91 -9.49 -16.16
CA LYS A 47 8.99 -9.48 -15.16
C LYS A 47 9.30 -8.05 -14.76
N TRP A 48 9.35 -7.83 -13.45
CA TRP A 48 9.86 -6.57 -12.91
C TRP A 48 11.38 -6.59 -12.85
N ASP A 49 12.00 -5.50 -13.25
CA ASP A 49 13.42 -5.26 -13.01
C ASP A 49 13.69 -4.89 -11.53
N ALA A 50 14.96 -4.84 -11.14
CA ALA A 50 15.36 -4.55 -9.76
C ALA A 50 14.83 -3.19 -9.27
N ILE A 51 14.81 -2.18 -10.15
CA ILE A 51 14.36 -0.82 -9.85
C ILE A 51 12.86 -0.75 -9.61
N GLN A 52 12.06 -1.46 -10.41
CA GLN A 52 10.61 -1.56 -10.26
C GLN A 52 10.24 -2.23 -8.94
N VAL A 53 10.91 -3.35 -8.61
CA VAL A 53 10.71 -4.00 -7.31
C VAL A 53 11.13 -3.05 -6.17
N ALA A 54 12.28 -2.39 -6.28
CA ALA A 54 12.76 -1.44 -5.26
C ALA A 54 11.81 -0.25 -5.06
N TYR A 55 11.26 0.30 -6.15
CA TYR A 55 10.26 1.37 -6.09
C TYR A 55 8.98 0.89 -5.40
N PHE A 56 8.42 -0.24 -5.84
CA PHE A 56 7.19 -0.79 -5.28
C PHE A 56 7.31 -1.04 -3.77
N THR A 57 8.43 -1.66 -3.34
CA THR A 57 8.66 -1.90 -1.92
C THR A 57 8.89 -0.60 -1.15
N SER A 58 9.67 0.33 -1.69
CA SER A 58 9.98 1.59 -0.99
C SER A 58 8.74 2.48 -0.84
N ALA A 59 7.88 2.55 -1.86
CA ALA A 59 6.60 3.23 -1.79
C ALA A 59 5.69 2.59 -0.73
N ALA A 60 5.61 1.25 -0.69
CA ALA A 60 4.86 0.55 0.35
C ALA A 60 5.37 0.89 1.76
N PHE A 61 6.68 0.73 2.01
CA PHE A 61 7.28 1.05 3.31
C PHE A 61 7.06 2.51 3.72
N TRP A 62 7.22 3.45 2.78
CA TRP A 62 6.99 4.86 3.06
C TRP A 62 5.55 5.11 3.50
N ASN A 63 4.56 4.55 2.81
CA ASN A 63 3.16 4.65 3.23
C ASN A 63 2.99 4.03 4.63
N TYR A 64 3.54 2.84 4.86
CA TYR A 64 3.33 2.12 6.11
C TYR A 64 3.93 2.83 7.34
N LEU A 65 5.03 3.55 7.14
CA LEU A 65 5.71 4.33 8.18
C LEU A 65 5.09 5.72 8.38
N THR A 66 4.43 6.27 7.38
CA THR A 66 3.84 7.62 7.45
C THR A 66 2.34 7.60 7.73
N GLU A 67 1.68 6.45 7.59
CA GLU A 67 0.32 6.25 8.08
C GLU A 67 0.29 6.25 9.63
N PRO A 68 -0.73 6.87 10.26
CA PRO A 68 -1.87 7.56 9.64
C PRO A 68 -1.61 9.04 9.32
N PHE A 69 -0.43 9.58 9.64
CA PHE A 69 -0.13 11.01 9.52
C PHE A 69 -0.25 11.55 8.08
N VAL A 70 0.08 10.74 7.07
CA VAL A 70 -0.06 11.13 5.66
C VAL A 70 -1.51 11.48 5.29
N PHE A 71 -2.51 10.94 5.99
CA PHE A 71 -3.93 11.23 5.74
C PHE A 71 -4.33 12.66 6.13
N ALA A 72 -3.54 13.33 6.96
CA ALA A 72 -3.81 14.70 7.40
C ALA A 72 -3.24 15.77 6.44
N ARG A 73 -2.59 15.37 5.35
CA ARG A 73 -2.08 16.33 4.36
C ARG A 73 -3.24 17.06 3.66
N PRO A 74 -3.06 18.35 3.29
CA PRO A 74 -4.11 19.12 2.63
C PRO A 74 -4.57 18.57 1.26
N ASP A 75 -3.69 17.85 0.57
CA ASP A 75 -3.93 17.26 -0.74
C ASP A 75 -4.43 15.81 -0.69
N VAL A 76 -4.61 15.24 0.51
CA VAL A 76 -5.19 13.91 0.72
C VAL A 76 -6.63 14.06 1.21
N GLN A 77 -7.56 13.34 0.59
CA GLN A 77 -8.95 13.32 1.02
C GLN A 77 -9.19 12.07 1.86
N ALA A 78 -9.61 12.25 3.11
CA ALA A 78 -9.94 11.16 4.01
C ALA A 78 -11.37 11.34 4.53
N LYS A 79 -12.19 10.29 4.44
CA LYS A 79 -13.59 10.30 4.87
C LYS A 79 -13.94 9.00 5.59
N GLU A 80 -14.54 9.12 6.76
CA GLU A 80 -15.13 7.97 7.43
C GLU A 80 -16.37 7.47 6.66
N VAL A 81 -16.42 6.16 6.42
CA VAL A 81 -17.52 5.47 5.75
C VAL A 81 -18.16 4.45 6.70
N GLY A 82 -19.28 3.86 6.30
CA GLY A 82 -20.05 2.97 7.17
C GLY A 82 -19.19 1.84 7.77
N PRO A 83 -19.47 1.38 8.99
CA PRO A 83 -18.65 0.39 9.69
C PRO A 83 -18.59 -0.95 8.94
N TRP A 84 -17.62 -1.78 9.30
CA TRP A 84 -17.45 -3.14 8.79
C TRP A 84 -17.56 -4.15 9.93
N GLN A 85 -18.29 -5.24 9.71
CA GLN A 85 -18.40 -6.32 10.68
C GLN A 85 -17.65 -7.55 10.15
N GLU A 86 -16.74 -8.09 10.95
CA GLU A 86 -15.96 -9.27 10.58
C GLU A 86 -15.56 -10.04 11.82
N ASN A 87 -15.76 -11.36 11.81
CA ASN A 87 -15.37 -12.25 12.90
C ASN A 87 -15.88 -11.82 14.29
N GLY A 88 -17.06 -11.19 14.35
CA GLY A 88 -17.63 -10.67 15.60
C GLY A 88 -17.07 -9.32 16.07
N GLU A 89 -16.09 -8.76 15.35
CA GLU A 89 -15.57 -7.41 15.57
C GLU A 89 -16.30 -6.38 14.70
N THR A 90 -16.34 -5.13 15.15
CA THR A 90 -16.81 -3.99 14.36
C THR A 90 -15.66 -3.02 14.16
N TRP A 91 -15.33 -2.74 12.89
CA TRP A 91 -14.25 -1.83 12.52
C TRP A 91 -14.79 -0.55 11.89
N ARG A 92 -14.17 0.57 12.25
CA ARG A 92 -14.35 1.87 11.59
C ARG A 92 -13.57 1.87 10.29
N ARG A 93 -14.14 2.47 9.24
CA ARG A 93 -13.51 2.51 7.91
C ARG A 93 -13.22 3.93 7.48
N LEU A 94 -11.99 4.15 7.03
CA LEU A 94 -11.54 5.40 6.45
C LEU A 94 -11.27 5.18 4.96
N ALA A 95 -12.11 5.76 4.11
CA ALA A 95 -11.82 5.84 2.68
C ALA A 95 -10.85 7.00 2.43
N VAL A 96 -9.74 6.72 1.76
CA VAL A 96 -8.67 7.68 1.50
C VAL A 96 -8.40 7.74 0.00
N THR A 97 -8.39 8.95 -0.53
CA THR A 97 -8.01 9.27 -1.92
C THR A 97 -6.72 10.08 -1.87
N PHE A 98 -5.65 9.49 -2.40
CA PHE A 98 -4.33 10.12 -2.47
C PHE A 98 -4.14 10.91 -3.77
N PRO A 99 -3.39 12.02 -3.76
CA PRO A 99 -3.03 12.74 -4.97
C PRO A 99 -2.01 11.94 -5.81
N PRO A 100 -1.91 12.21 -7.13
CA PRO A 100 -0.94 11.54 -7.99
C PRO A 100 0.53 11.87 -7.64
N THR A 101 0.76 12.88 -6.81
CA THR A 101 2.08 13.30 -6.31
C THR A 101 2.60 12.48 -5.14
N ILE A 102 1.81 11.52 -4.65
CA ILE A 102 2.21 10.59 -3.59
C ILE A 102 2.28 9.17 -4.17
N ALA A 103 3.46 8.58 -4.15
CA ALA A 103 3.63 7.17 -4.48
C ALA A 103 2.82 6.29 -3.53
N ASN A 104 1.94 5.46 -4.08
CA ASN A 104 1.05 4.55 -3.36
C ASN A 104 0.74 3.33 -4.23
N HIS A 105 -0.02 2.37 -3.70
CA HIS A 105 -0.46 1.21 -4.48
C HIS A 105 -1.42 1.62 -5.60
N ASN A 106 -2.41 2.43 -5.25
CA ASN A 106 -3.40 3.03 -6.14
C ASN A 106 -4.06 4.24 -5.46
N THR A 107 -4.77 5.05 -6.24
CA THR A 107 -5.37 6.32 -5.79
C THR A 107 -6.34 6.16 -4.61
N ASP A 108 -7.26 5.19 -4.67
CA ASP A 108 -8.33 5.01 -3.69
C ASP A 108 -8.13 3.75 -2.85
N GLN A 109 -8.06 3.93 -1.53
CA GLN A 109 -7.78 2.84 -0.59
C GLN A 109 -8.72 2.94 0.62
N VAL A 110 -9.00 1.83 1.29
CA VAL A 110 -9.83 1.81 2.50
C VAL A 110 -9.07 1.20 3.66
N PHE A 111 -8.99 1.94 4.76
CA PHE A 111 -8.31 1.52 5.99
C PHE A 111 -9.32 1.19 7.07
N TYR A 112 -9.07 0.14 7.83
CA TYR A 112 -9.99 -0.40 8.84
C TYR A 112 -9.34 -0.35 10.21
N TYR A 113 -10.03 0.22 11.19
CA TYR A 113 -9.55 0.42 12.54
C TYR A 113 -10.51 -0.20 13.57
N ASP A 114 -9.97 -0.84 14.59
CA ASP A 114 -10.76 -1.31 15.73
C ASP A 114 -11.19 -0.15 16.66
N ASP A 115 -11.87 -0.50 17.76
CA ASP A 115 -12.32 0.44 18.79
C ASP A 115 -11.17 1.13 19.54
N LYS A 116 -9.96 0.57 19.47
CA LYS A 116 -8.71 1.11 20.03
C LYS A 116 -7.90 1.90 19.01
N PHE A 117 -8.47 2.16 17.82
CA PHE A 117 -7.81 2.85 16.70
C PHE A 117 -6.56 2.14 16.18
N MET A 118 -6.48 0.81 16.34
CA MET A 118 -5.43 0.01 15.72
C MET A 118 -5.87 -0.43 14.34
N GLN A 119 -5.00 -0.26 13.34
CA GLN A 119 -5.28 -0.72 11.99
C GLN A 119 -5.36 -2.26 11.97
N ARG A 120 -6.47 -2.77 11.44
CA ARG A 120 -6.76 -4.20 11.30
C ARG A 120 -6.62 -4.70 9.88
N ARG A 121 -6.96 -3.84 8.93
CA ARG A 121 -7.01 -4.17 7.51
C ARG A 121 -6.82 -2.94 6.63
N MET A 122 -6.31 -3.16 5.44
CA MET A 122 -6.22 -2.19 4.36
C MET A 122 -6.67 -2.86 3.07
N ASP A 123 -7.63 -2.24 2.38
CA ASP A 123 -8.10 -2.66 1.07
C ASP A 123 -7.51 -1.74 0.00
N TYR A 124 -6.88 -2.34 -1.00
CA TYR A 124 -6.25 -1.63 -2.12
C TYR A 124 -6.16 -2.52 -3.36
N SER A 125 -5.81 -1.91 -4.48
CA SER A 125 -5.72 -2.60 -5.77
C SER A 125 -4.57 -2.04 -6.59
N PRO A 126 -3.35 -2.62 -6.53
CA PRO A 126 -2.16 -1.98 -7.08
C PRO A 126 -2.19 -1.80 -8.60
N ASP A 127 -2.02 -0.55 -9.06
CA ASP A 127 -2.06 -0.18 -10.48
C ASP A 127 -1.01 -0.96 -11.29
N VAL A 128 0.18 -1.11 -10.70
CA VAL A 128 1.35 -1.70 -11.35
C VAL A 128 1.35 -3.24 -11.38
N ALA A 129 0.42 -3.87 -10.65
CA ALA A 129 0.36 -5.33 -10.49
C ALA A 129 -0.93 -5.93 -11.05
N GLY A 130 -1.60 -5.25 -11.98
CA GLY A 130 -2.80 -5.76 -12.65
C GLY A 130 -4.10 -5.55 -11.88
N ASN A 131 -4.11 -4.67 -10.87
CA ASN A 131 -5.30 -4.32 -10.09
C ASN A 131 -6.01 -5.50 -9.39
N PRO A 132 -5.29 -6.42 -8.70
CA PRO A 132 -5.96 -7.42 -7.86
C PRO A 132 -6.57 -6.74 -6.64
N TRP A 133 -7.76 -7.18 -6.24
CA TRP A 133 -8.35 -6.77 -4.96
C TRP A 133 -7.58 -7.41 -3.80
N ILE A 134 -6.86 -6.59 -3.03
CA ILE A 134 -6.08 -7.03 -1.89
C ILE A 134 -6.77 -6.60 -0.60
N ALA A 135 -7.00 -7.55 0.29
CA ALA A 135 -7.31 -7.33 1.70
C ALA A 135 -6.05 -7.65 2.52
N HIS A 136 -5.32 -6.61 2.93
CA HIS A 136 -4.09 -6.73 3.70
C HIS A 136 -4.37 -6.58 5.19
N TYR A 137 -4.22 -7.68 5.93
CA TYR A 137 -4.46 -7.72 7.37
C TYR A 137 -3.20 -7.42 8.17
N THR A 138 -3.37 -6.72 9.28
CA THR A 138 -2.29 -6.37 10.20
C THR A 138 -2.63 -6.84 11.61
N HIS A 139 -1.62 -7.31 12.34
CA HIS A 139 -1.78 -7.88 13.67
C HIS A 139 -0.57 -7.57 14.54
N ASP A 140 -0.64 -7.91 15.83
CA ASP A 140 0.46 -7.76 16.79
C ASP A 140 1.18 -6.40 16.74
N PRO A 141 0.45 -5.26 16.83
CA PRO A 141 1.08 -3.95 16.79
C PRO A 141 2.16 -3.82 17.86
N LYS A 142 3.25 -3.14 17.50
CA LYS A 142 4.42 -2.96 18.37
C LYS A 142 4.61 -1.49 18.69
N MET A 143 5.02 -1.21 19.92
CA MET A 143 5.30 0.14 20.40
C MET A 143 6.81 0.41 20.35
N PHE A 144 7.19 1.54 19.77
CA PHE A 144 8.55 2.06 19.71
C PHE A 144 8.50 3.56 20.02
N ASP A 145 9.22 4.01 21.05
CA ASP A 145 9.33 5.43 21.43
C ASP A 145 7.97 6.17 21.52
N GLY A 146 6.94 5.49 22.04
CA GLY A 146 5.59 6.05 22.18
C GLY A 146 4.72 6.00 20.92
N PHE A 147 5.26 5.53 19.78
CA PHE A 147 4.52 5.31 18.54
C PHE A 147 4.16 3.84 18.38
N VAL A 148 2.95 3.58 17.89
CA VAL A 148 2.48 2.22 17.58
C VAL A 148 2.61 1.97 16.09
N PHE A 149 3.42 0.98 15.73
CA PHE A 149 3.58 0.51 14.36
C PHE A 149 2.82 -0.78 14.16
N ARG A 150 2.12 -0.88 13.03
CA ARG A 150 1.53 -2.14 12.61
C ARG A 150 2.61 -3.15 12.30
N HIS A 151 2.46 -4.36 12.81
CA HIS A 151 3.32 -5.48 12.45
C HIS A 151 2.58 -6.34 11.42
N ALA A 152 3.29 -6.77 10.39
CA ALA A 152 2.79 -7.80 9.50
C ALA A 152 3.43 -9.12 9.93
N GLY A 153 2.75 -9.94 10.72
CA GLY A 153 2.97 -11.38 10.56
C GLY A 153 2.24 -11.84 9.29
N SER A 154 2.47 -13.07 8.86
CA SER A 154 2.10 -13.57 7.53
C SER A 154 0.67 -13.18 7.09
N SER A 155 0.58 -12.36 6.04
CA SER A 155 -0.69 -12.07 5.34
C SER A 155 -1.17 -13.32 4.62
N THR A 156 -2.35 -13.82 4.98
CA THR A 156 -3.13 -14.69 4.08
C THR A 156 -3.87 -13.78 3.11
N SER A 157 -3.36 -13.61 1.89
CA SER A 157 -4.15 -13.01 0.81
C SER A 157 -5.31 -13.94 0.49
N VAL A 158 -6.49 -13.63 1.03
CA VAL A 158 -7.74 -14.27 0.58
C VAL A 158 -8.24 -13.45 -0.59
N ALA A 159 -7.99 -13.92 -1.82
CA ALA A 159 -8.72 -13.46 -2.99
C ALA A 159 -10.18 -13.90 -2.83
N ARG A 160 -11.02 -13.04 -2.22
CA ARG A 160 -12.45 -13.30 -2.11
C ARG A 160 -13.13 -12.68 -3.32
N THR A 161 -13.63 -13.53 -4.23
CA THR A 161 -14.64 -13.13 -5.21
C THR A 161 -15.87 -12.65 -4.45
N VAL A 162 -16.09 -11.33 -4.37
CA VAL A 162 -17.32 -10.78 -3.82
C VAL A 162 -18.40 -10.95 -4.88
N SER A 163 -19.21 -12.00 -4.74
CA SER A 163 -20.47 -12.14 -5.46
C SER A 163 -21.43 -11.05 -4.97
N GLN A 164 -21.55 -9.93 -5.68
CA GLN A 164 -22.66 -9.01 -5.46
C GLN A 164 -23.94 -9.65 -5.99
N THR A 165 -24.78 -10.16 -5.10
CA THR A 165 -26.19 -10.41 -5.40
C THR A 165 -26.85 -9.06 -5.67
N LYS A 166 -27.21 -8.82 -6.94
CA LYS A 166 -28.15 -7.76 -7.34
C LYS A 166 -29.45 -7.94 -6.55
N SER A 167 -29.69 -7.07 -5.58
CA SER A 167 -31.04 -6.86 -5.06
C SER A 167 -31.83 -6.10 -6.12
N SER A 168 -32.84 -6.76 -6.67
CA SER A 168 -33.86 -6.21 -7.54
C SER A 168 -34.55 -4.99 -6.93
N GLN A 169 -34.56 -3.87 -7.66
CA GLN A 169 -35.51 -2.78 -7.41
C GLN A 169 -36.88 -3.19 -7.96
N PRO A 170 -37.99 -2.95 -7.24
CA PRO A 170 -39.33 -3.08 -7.80
C PRO A 170 -39.66 -1.86 -8.66
N SER A 171 -40.22 -2.12 -9.84
CA SER A 171 -40.73 -1.12 -10.77
C SER A 171 -41.94 -0.37 -10.21
N ARG A 172 -41.92 0.97 -10.34
CA ARG A 172 -43.11 1.78 -10.64
C ARG A 172 -42.73 2.89 -11.61
#